data_AF-D2QRR6-F1
#
_entry.id   AF-D2QRR6-F1
#
_cell.length_a   1.000
_cell.length_b   1.000
_cell.length_c   1.000
_cell.angle_alpha   90.00
_cell.angle_beta   90.00
_cell.angle_gamma   90.00
#
_symmetry.space_group_name_H-M   'P 1'
#
loop_
_entity.id
_entity.type
_entity.pdbx_description
1 polymer ?
#
loop_
_entity_poly.entity_id
_entity_poly.type
_entity_poly.pdbx_seq_one_letter_code
_entity_poly.pdbx_strand_id
1 'polypeptide(L)'
;MIIADENIDHSLILSIRNLGIEVYSVYESNRGIRDETVIESSRNPPRVILTEDKDFGEWVFAHNVKGISVLFLRYHFKETEAMREVLINLLTERLAELVGCFTTITIQKIRTRRID
;
A
#
# COMPACT_ATOMS: atom_id res chain seq x y z
N MET A 1 6.51 -6.68 5.40
CA MET A 1 6.72 -5.31 5.91
C MET A 1 6.09 -4.33 4.95
N ILE A 2 5.39 -3.33 5.46
CA ILE A 2 4.62 -2.35 4.68
C ILE A 2 5.22 -0.96 4.90
N ILE A 3 5.25 -0.15 3.84
CA ILE A 3 5.46 1.29 3.93
C ILE A 3 4.13 1.99 3.63
N ALA A 4 3.55 2.66 4.62
CA ALA A 4 2.33 3.43 4.47
C ALA A 4 2.70 4.86 4.08
N ASP A 5 2.14 5.29 2.95
CA ASP A 5 2.26 6.64 2.43
C ASP A 5 1.58 7.67 3.36
N GLU A 6 1.84 8.97 3.15
CA GLU A 6 1.38 10.02 4.07
C GLU A 6 -0.14 10.25 4.06
N ASN A 7 -0.81 9.79 3.02
CA ASN A 7 -2.26 9.90 2.84
C ASN A 7 -3.06 8.78 3.54
N ILE A 8 -2.40 7.77 4.11
CA ILE A 8 -3.10 6.65 4.72
C ILE A 8 -3.67 7.05 6.08
N ASP A 9 -4.97 6.80 6.27
CA ASP A 9 -5.65 7.01 7.54
C ASP A 9 -4.98 6.21 8.68
N HIS A 10 -4.71 6.89 9.79
CA HIS A 10 -3.99 6.31 10.93
C HIS A 10 -4.70 5.08 11.54
N SER A 11 -6.03 5.01 11.48
CA SER A 11 -6.78 3.84 11.97
C SER A 11 -6.49 2.59 11.15
N LEU A 12 -6.24 2.71 9.84
CA LEU A 12 -5.83 1.60 8.99
C LEU A 12 -4.42 1.13 9.35
N ILE A 13 -3.50 2.07 9.60
CA ILE A 13 -2.13 1.77 10.05
C ILE A 13 -2.16 0.96 11.36
N LEU A 14 -2.90 1.42 12.36
CA LEU A 14 -3.05 0.73 13.64
C LEU A 14 -3.63 -0.67 13.46
N SER A 15 -4.64 -0.80 12.60
CA SER A 15 -5.30 -2.08 12.33
C SER A 15 -4.33 -3.10 11.73
N ILE A 16 -3.47 -2.67 10.81
CA ILE A 16 -2.43 -3.52 10.22
C ILE A 16 -1.38 -3.91 11.27
N ARG A 17 -0.94 -2.96 12.09
CA ARG A 17 0.02 -3.23 13.19
C ARG A 17 -0.54 -4.22 14.21
N ASN A 18 -1.84 -4.17 14.49
CA ASN A 18 -2.51 -5.13 15.38
C ASN A 18 -2.52 -6.57 14.83
N LEU A 19 -2.33 -6.77 13.52
CA LEU A 19 -2.11 -8.09 12.92
C LEU A 19 -0.67 -8.61 13.13
N GLY A 20 0.20 -7.84 13.79
CA GLY A 20 1.62 -8.15 13.92
C GLY A 20 2.45 -7.83 12.68
N ILE A 21 1.88 -7.12 11.69
CA ILE A 21 2.58 -6.69 10.49
C ILE A 21 3.34 -5.40 10.78
N GLU A 22 4.64 -5.39 10.51
CA GLU A 22 5.46 -4.17 10.61
C GLU A 22 5.07 -3.15 9.55
N VAL A 23 4.74 -1.93 10.01
CA VAL A 23 4.36 -0.79 9.17
C VAL A 23 5.24 0.42 9.48
N TYR A 24 6.03 0.84 8.49
CA TYR A 24 6.70 2.14 8.48
C TYR A 24 5.74 3.19 7.92
N SER A 25 5.36 4.19 8.72
CA SER A 25 4.52 5.29 8.26
C SER A 25 5.38 6.48 7.84
N VAL A 26 5.22 6.91 6.59
CA VAL A 26 5.83 8.13 6.06
C VAL A 26 5.33 9.35 6.81
N TYR A 27 4.02 9.42 7.11
CA TYR A 27 3.44 10.52 7.88
C TYR A 27 4.10 10.68 9.26
N GLU A 28 4.31 9.58 9.99
CA GLU A 28 4.87 9.60 11.34
C GLU A 28 6.38 9.87 11.35
N SER A 29 7.11 9.40 10.33
CA SER A 29 8.58 9.35 10.36
C SER A 29 9.24 10.46 9.56
N ASN A 30 8.67 10.83 8.41
CA ASN A 30 9.33 11.73 7.45
C ASN A 30 8.31 12.36 6.48
N ARG A 31 7.45 13.24 7.02
CA ARG A 31 6.38 13.90 6.26
C ARG A 31 6.93 14.73 5.09
N GLY A 32 6.26 14.68 3.94
CA GLY A 32 6.67 15.40 2.73
C GLY A 32 7.89 14.82 2.00
N ILE A 33 8.26 13.57 2.30
CA ILE A 33 9.22 12.82 1.49
C ILE A 33 8.63 12.60 0.08
N ARG A 34 9.50 12.55 -0.93
CA ARG A 34 9.05 12.36 -2.32
C ARG A 34 8.74 10.90 -2.63
N ASP A 35 7.81 10.66 -3.56
CA ASP A 35 7.45 9.34 -4.07
C ASP A 35 8.65 8.50 -4.46
N GLU A 36 9.64 9.07 -5.15
CA GLU A 36 10.83 8.33 -5.59
C GLU A 36 11.60 7.77 -4.40
N THR A 37 11.63 8.50 -3.28
CA THR A 37 12.30 8.02 -2.08
C THR A 37 11.51 6.91 -1.39
N VAL A 38 10.18 6.99 -1.39
CA VAL A 38 9.30 5.90 -0.93
C VAL A 38 9.52 4.66 -1.78
N ILE A 39 9.51 4.81 -3.10
CA ILE A 39 9.77 3.76 -4.10
C ILE A 39 11.11 3.09 -3.85
N GLU A 40 12.21 3.84 -3.77
CA GLU A 40 13.54 3.27 -3.54
C GLU A 40 13.63 2.55 -2.18
N SER A 41 13.04 3.15 -1.13
CA SER A 41 13.02 2.52 0.21
C SER A 41 12.21 1.23 0.27
N SER A 42 11.28 1.02 -0.67
CA SER A 42 10.45 -0.18 -0.76
C SER A 42 11.18 -1.38 -1.36
N ARG A 43 12.32 -1.16 -2.04
CA ARG A 43 13.02 -2.22 -2.78
C ARG A 43 13.89 -3.12 -1.90
N ASN A 44 14.55 -2.55 -0.89
CA ASN A 44 15.49 -3.29 -0.07
C ASN A 44 15.43 -2.91 1.42
N PRO A 45 14.95 -3.81 2.30
CA PRO A 45 14.28 -5.07 1.96
C PRO A 45 12.98 -4.83 1.18
N PRO A 46 12.49 -5.80 0.39
CA PRO A 46 11.21 -5.68 -0.32
C PRO A 46 10.04 -5.39 0.63
N ARG A 47 9.28 -4.34 0.34
CA ARG A 47 8.11 -3.88 1.11
C ARG A 47 6.95 -3.62 0.16
N VAL A 48 5.74 -3.71 0.68
CA VAL A 48 4.53 -3.26 -0.02
C VAL A 48 4.28 -1.80 0.32
N ILE A 49 4.19 -0.96 -0.72
CA ILE A 49 3.76 0.43 -0.60
C ILE A 49 2.24 0.45 -0.48
N LEU A 50 1.72 0.97 0.62
CA LEU A 50 0.29 1.19 0.85
C LEU A 50 0.01 2.68 0.63
N THR A 51 -0.84 3.02 -0.33
CA THR A 51 -1.11 4.42 -0.70
C THR A 51 -2.56 4.62 -1.17
N GLU A 52 -3.09 5.82 -0.98
CA GLU A 52 -4.32 6.33 -1.61
C GLU A 52 -4.02 7.22 -2.84
N ASP A 53 -2.75 7.35 -3.23
CA ASP A 53 -2.33 8.16 -4.37
C ASP A 53 -2.29 7.32 -5.65
N LYS A 54 -3.01 7.82 -6.67
CA LYS A 54 -3.08 7.21 -7.99
C LYS A 54 -1.77 7.36 -8.78
N ASP A 55 -0.91 8.32 -8.43
CA ASP A 55 0.29 8.67 -9.19
C ASP A 55 1.36 7.57 -9.09
N PHE A 56 1.33 6.72 -8.05
CA PHE A 56 2.08 5.45 -8.00
C PHE A 56 1.71 4.51 -9.16
N GLY A 57 0.49 4.58 -9.67
CA GLY A 57 0.09 3.87 -10.88
C GLY A 57 0.81 4.38 -12.13
N GLU A 58 1.05 5.69 -12.22
CA GLU A 58 1.81 6.27 -13.34
C GLU A 58 3.28 5.85 -13.28
N TRP A 59 3.89 5.85 -12.09
CA TRP A 59 5.25 5.30 -11.89
C TRP A 59 5.37 3.87 -12.41
N VAL A 60 4.40 3.01 -12.06
CA VAL A 60 4.43 1.59 -12.41
C VAL A 60 4.14 1.38 -13.91
N PHE A 61 3.08 1.99 -14.45
CA PHE A 61 2.60 1.66 -15.78
C PHE A 61 3.11 2.58 -16.90
N ALA A 62 3.30 3.88 -16.62
CA ALA A 62 3.79 4.83 -17.61
C ALA A 62 5.33 4.92 -17.58
N HIS A 63 5.93 4.95 -16.38
CA HIS A 63 7.38 5.03 -16.21
C HIS A 63 8.07 3.66 -16.10
N ASN A 64 7.31 2.56 -16.14
CA ASN A 64 7.82 1.18 -16.09
C ASN A 64 8.74 0.92 -14.89
N VAL A 65 8.42 1.52 -13.73
CA VAL A 65 9.11 1.24 -12.48
C VAL A 65 8.80 -0.19 -12.05
N LYS A 66 9.87 -0.98 -11.87
CA LYS A 66 9.82 -2.40 -11.49
C LYS A 66 10.45 -2.65 -10.12
N GLY A 67 10.29 -3.89 -9.65
CA GLY A 67 10.88 -4.36 -8.40
C GLY A 67 10.24 -3.75 -7.15
N ILE A 68 9.00 -3.27 -7.28
CA ILE A 68 8.20 -2.72 -6.19
C ILE A 68 6.88 -3.47 -6.08
N SER A 69 6.18 -3.25 -4.97
CA SER A 69 4.86 -3.79 -4.73
C SER A 69 3.97 -2.66 -4.26
N VAL A 70 2.80 -2.48 -4.88
CA VAL A 70 1.88 -1.38 -4.54
C VAL A 70 0.52 -1.96 -4.19
N LEU A 71 -0.01 -1.53 -3.05
CA LEU A 71 -1.39 -1.74 -2.62
C LEU A 71 -2.07 -0.37 -2.60
N PHE A 72 -2.80 -0.09 -3.68
CA PHE A 72 -3.51 1.17 -3.91
C PHE A 72 -4.95 1.09 -3.39
N LEU A 73 -5.24 1.84 -2.33
CA LEU A 73 -6.56 1.93 -1.72
C LEU A 73 -7.42 2.95 -2.48
N ARG A 74 -8.64 2.55 -2.87
CA ARG A 74 -9.60 3.45 -3.51
C ARG A 74 -10.99 3.30 -2.87
N TYR A 75 -11.32 4.27 -2.04
CA TYR A 75 -12.57 4.34 -1.29
C TYR A 75 -12.87 5.80 -0.90
N HIS A 76 -14.08 6.06 -0.41
CA HIS A 76 -14.42 7.34 0.22
C HIS A 76 -14.17 7.28 1.72
N PHE A 77 -13.81 8.39 2.37
CA PHE A 77 -13.59 8.45 3.82
C PHE A 77 -14.76 7.89 4.66
N LYS A 78 -16.01 8.02 4.21
CA LYS A 78 -17.17 7.41 4.89
C LYS A 78 -17.17 5.87 4.90
N GLU A 79 -16.29 5.27 4.10
CA GLU A 79 -16.14 3.83 3.88
C GLU A 79 -14.90 3.27 4.58
N THR A 80 -14.16 4.06 5.38
CA THR A 80 -12.92 3.63 6.05
C THR A 80 -13.09 2.33 6.83
N GLU A 81 -14.21 2.16 7.54
CA GLU A 81 -14.48 0.92 8.30
C GLU A 81 -14.61 -0.30 7.38
N ALA A 82 -15.35 -0.16 6.27
CA ALA A 82 -15.49 -1.23 5.29
C ALA A 82 -14.16 -1.52 4.57
N MET A 83 -13.40 -0.46 4.23
CA MET A 83 -12.06 -0.61 3.66
C MET A 83 -11.12 -1.34 4.63
N ARG A 84 -11.17 -1.01 5.93
CA ARG A 84 -10.39 -1.70 6.97
C ARG A 84 -10.67 -3.20 6.96
N GLU A 85 -11.94 -3.61 6.92
CA GLU A 85 -12.31 -5.03 6.90
C GLU A 85 -11.73 -5.75 5.67
N VAL A 86 -11.90 -5.17 4.47
CA VAL A 86 -11.37 -5.78 3.24
C VAL A 86 -9.83 -5.81 3.26
N LEU A 87 -9.19 -4.75 3.75
CA LEU A 87 -7.74 -4.64 3.87
C LEU A 87 -7.16 -5.69 4.84
N ILE A 88 -7.75 -5.82 6.03
CA ILE A 88 -7.32 -6.81 7.04
C ILE A 88 -7.45 -8.23 6.46
N ASN A 89 -8.57 -8.55 5.83
CA ASN A 89 -8.79 -9.88 5.25
C ASN A 89 -7.75 -10.18 4.16
N LEU A 90 -7.51 -9.23 3.25
CA LEU A 90 -6.49 -9.37 2.20
C LEU A 90 -5.08 -9.60 2.78
N LEU A 91 -4.68 -8.80 3.77
CA LEU A 91 -3.34 -8.89 4.36
C LEU A 91 -3.16 -10.16 5.19
N THR A 92 -4.21 -10.64 5.85
CA THR A 92 -4.14 -11.88 6.63
C THR A 92 -3.99 -13.10 5.73
N GLU A 93 -4.72 -13.13 4.61
CA GLU A 93 -4.77 -14.32 3.75
C GLU A 93 -3.68 -14.33 2.68
N ARG A 94 -3.30 -13.16 2.15
CA ARG A 94 -2.61 -13.07 0.84
C ARG A 94 -1.45 -12.08 0.82
N LEU A 95 -0.90 -11.67 1.97
CA LEU A 95 0.21 -10.70 2.02
C LEU A 95 1.40 -11.08 1.14
N ALA A 96 1.79 -12.37 1.13
CA ALA A 96 2.91 -12.84 0.32
C ALA A 96 2.65 -12.72 -1.20
N GLU A 97 1.40 -12.83 -1.64
CA GLU A 97 1.00 -12.70 -3.05
C GLU A 97 1.08 -11.26 -3.57
N LEU A 98 1.11 -10.28 -2.66
CA LEU A 98 1.20 -8.86 -3.02
C LEU A 98 2.59 -8.46 -3.50
N VAL A 99 3.63 -9.23 -3.16
CA VAL A 99 5.02 -8.93 -3.53
C VAL A 99 5.19 -9.03 -5.04
N GLY A 100 5.68 -7.98 -5.70
CA GLY A 100 5.86 -7.89 -7.16
C GLY A 100 4.57 -7.59 -7.93
N CYS A 101 3.53 -7.11 -7.23
CA CYS A 101 2.23 -6.81 -7.80
C CYS A 101 1.83 -5.35 -7.59
N PHE A 102 1.05 -4.82 -8.55
CA PHE A 102 0.18 -3.67 -8.35
C PHE A 102 -1.23 -4.17 -8.05
N THR A 103 -1.66 -4.00 -6.81
CA THR A 103 -2.99 -4.39 -6.33
C THR A 103 -3.82 -3.16 -6.04
N THR A 104 -4.95 -3.03 -6.72
CA THR A 104 -5.97 -2.03 -6.41
C THR A 104 -7.06 -2.67 -5.57
N ILE A 105 -7.40 -2.04 -4.46
CA ILE A 105 -8.48 -2.46 -3.57
C ILE A 105 -9.55 -1.39 -3.51
N THR A 106 -10.79 -1.80 -3.75
CA THR A 106 -12.00 -1.05 -3.40
C THR A 106 -12.81 -1.86 -2.41
N ILE A 107 -13.83 -1.25 -1.80
CA ILE A 107 -14.76 -1.97 -0.91
C ILE A 107 -15.54 -3.11 -1.60
N GLN A 108 -15.56 -3.16 -2.94
CA GLN A 108 -16.31 -4.15 -3.71
C GLN A 108 -15.41 -5.17 -4.40
N LYS A 109 -14.17 -4.81 -4.71
CA LYS A 109 -13.31 -5.63 -5.57
C LYS A 109 -11.83 -5.38 -5.32
N ILE A 110 -11.07 -6.47 -5.34
CA ILE A 110 -9.62 -6.47 -5.39
C ILE A 110 -9.19 -6.85 -6.81
N ARG A 111 -8.27 -6.08 -7.39
CA ARG A 111 -7.65 -6.36 -8.69
C ARG A 111 -6.15 -6.38 -8.52
N THR A 112 -5.50 -7.48 -8.89
CA THR A 112 -4.05 -7.65 -8.78
C THR A 112 -3.46 -7.84 -10.17
N ARG A 113 -2.38 -7.12 -10.46
CA ARG A 113 -1.59 -7.27 -11.69
C ARG A 113 -0.13 -7.48 -11.32
N ARG A 114 0.51 -8.51 -11.87
CA ARG A 114 1.96 -8.70 -11.75
C ARG A 114 2.68 -7.60 -12.53
N ILE A 115 3.72 -7.02 -11.94
CA ILE A 115 4.46 -5.89 -12.53
C ILE A 115 5.97 -6.13 -12.66
N ASP A 116 6.43 -7.32 -12.30
CA ASP A 116 7.80 -7.78 -12.54
C ASP A 116 8.08 -8.06 -14.02
#